data_AF-A0A4Q3ABY5-F1
#
_entry.id   AF-A0A4Q3ABY5-F1
#
_cell.length_a   1.000
_cell.length_b   1.000
_cell.length_c   1.000
_cell.angle_alpha   90.00
_cell.angle_beta   90.00
_cell.angle_gamma   90.00
#
_symmetry.space_group_name_H-M   'P 1'
#
loop_
_entity.id
_entity.type
_entity.pdbx_description
1 polymer ?
#
loop_
_entity_poly.entity_id
_entity_poly.type
_entity_poly.pdbx_seq_one_letter_code
_entity_poly.pdbx_strand_id
1 'polypeptide(L)'
;MRLPLFFALASFAAADPLPREVVPAPAVAEAQPDDGDRKIWQTRYFRIDSDLDLKPNDLARLSQVADTTALVVKGHPLPLFGPPEGKRPRIAIYSTDQAYQKAGGYPGSF
;
A
#
# COMPACT_ATOMS: atom_id res chain seq x y z
N MET A 1 -29.26 -42.04 -39.04
CA MET A 1 -28.98 -42.96 -37.92
C MET A 1 -27.95 -42.31 -37.01
N ARG A 2 -28.29 -42.13 -35.73
CA ARG A 2 -27.43 -41.82 -34.56
C ARG A 2 -26.73 -40.44 -34.46
N LEU A 3 -27.43 -39.58 -33.71
CA LEU A 3 -27.01 -38.49 -32.80
C LEU A 3 -26.03 -39.04 -31.69
N PRO A 4 -25.57 -38.23 -30.71
CA PRO A 4 -24.46 -37.26 -30.64
C PRO A 4 -23.37 -37.66 -29.58
N LEU A 5 -22.27 -36.91 -29.41
CA LEU A 5 -21.61 -36.73 -28.09
C LEU A 5 -20.54 -35.63 -28.19
N PHE A 6 -20.82 -34.40 -27.72
CA PHE A 6 -20.45 -33.96 -26.37
C PHE A 6 -18.99 -34.29 -26.00
N PHE A 7 -18.07 -33.40 -26.37
CA PHE A 7 -16.96 -33.07 -25.49
C PHE A 7 -16.87 -31.56 -25.39
N ALA A 8 -17.78 -31.02 -24.59
CA ALA A 8 -17.59 -29.74 -23.93
C ALA A 8 -16.33 -29.89 -23.05
N LEU A 9 -15.18 -29.44 -23.55
CA LEU A 9 -14.04 -29.16 -22.71
C LEU A 9 -14.43 -27.96 -21.84
N ALA A 10 -15.08 -28.28 -20.72
CA ALA A 10 -15.14 -27.40 -19.56
C ALA A 10 -13.69 -27.22 -19.09
N SER A 11 -13.02 -26.20 -19.61
CA SER A 11 -11.89 -25.60 -18.93
C SER A 11 -12.42 -25.07 -17.61
N PHE A 12 -12.36 -25.90 -16.58
CA PHE A 12 -12.36 -25.45 -15.20
C PHE A 12 -11.14 -24.54 -15.06
N ALA A 13 -11.34 -23.24 -15.27
CA ALA A 13 -10.50 -22.25 -14.64
C ALA A 13 -10.63 -22.52 -13.14
N ALA A 14 -9.71 -23.31 -12.60
CA ALA A 14 -9.53 -23.40 -11.16
C ALA A 14 -9.27 -21.97 -10.71
N ALA A 15 -10.27 -21.36 -10.09
CA ALA A 15 -10.09 -20.08 -9.44
C ALA A 15 -8.92 -20.25 -8.48
N ASP A 16 -7.88 -19.44 -8.65
CA ASP A 16 -6.77 -19.42 -7.71
C ASP A 16 -7.35 -19.33 -6.30
N PRO A 17 -6.89 -20.16 -5.35
CA PRO A 17 -7.42 -20.13 -3.99
C PRO A 17 -7.34 -18.69 -3.48
N LEU A 18 -8.44 -18.20 -2.92
CA LEU A 18 -8.49 -16.87 -2.32
C LEU A 18 -7.25 -16.70 -1.41
N PRO A 19 -6.58 -15.54 -1.44
CA PRO A 19 -5.39 -15.31 -0.63
C PRO A 19 -5.65 -15.75 0.80
N ARG A 20 -4.68 -16.47 1.40
CA ARG A 20 -4.72 -16.78 2.84
C ARG A 20 -5.07 -15.50 3.59
N GLU A 21 -6.02 -15.61 4.52
CA GLU A 21 -6.52 -14.49 5.30
C GLU A 21 -5.33 -13.67 5.83
N VAL A 22 -5.16 -12.44 5.32
CA VAL A 22 -4.05 -11.59 5.72
C VAL A 22 -4.43 -10.99 7.06
N VAL A 23 -3.83 -11.51 8.12
CA VAL A 23 -4.01 -11.00 9.48
C VAL A 23 -3.10 -9.79 9.66
N PRO A 24 -3.65 -8.57 9.90
CA PRO A 24 -2.84 -7.39 10.15
C PRO A 24 -2.01 -7.57 11.43
N ALA A 25 -0.71 -7.32 11.35
CA ALA A 25 0.14 -7.24 12.53
C ALA A 25 -0.17 -5.95 13.33
N PRO A 26 0.23 -5.87 14.61
CA PRO A 26 0.17 -4.63 15.38
C PRO A 26 0.87 -3.48 14.64
N ALA A 27 0.37 -2.26 14.74
CA ALA A 27 1.00 -1.10 14.11
C ALA A 27 2.41 -0.85 14.68
N VAL A 28 3.34 -0.46 13.82
CA VAL A 28 4.66 0.08 14.21
C VAL A 28 4.81 1.45 13.57
N ALA A 29 5.12 2.45 14.38
CA ALA A 29 5.36 3.82 13.93
C ALA A 29 6.45 4.44 14.81
N GLU A 30 7.70 4.28 14.41
CA GLU A 30 8.85 4.80 15.14
C GLU A 30 9.12 6.23 14.70
N ALA A 31 8.98 7.19 15.62
CA ALA A 31 9.33 8.57 15.35
C ALA A 31 10.82 8.69 15.01
N GLN A 32 11.13 9.53 14.04
CA GLN A 32 12.49 9.89 13.64
C GLN A 32 12.72 11.37 13.91
N PRO A 33 13.97 11.86 13.87
CA PRO A 33 14.22 13.29 13.83
C PRO A 33 13.44 13.94 12.69
N ASP A 34 12.81 15.07 12.99
CA ASP A 34 12.07 15.85 12.00
C ASP A 34 13.01 16.35 10.87
N ASP A 35 12.44 16.57 9.70
CA ASP A 35 13.15 17.08 8.50
C ASP A 35 12.54 18.42 8.10
N GLY A 36 13.14 19.50 8.60
CA GLY A 36 12.56 20.83 8.53
C GLY A 36 11.24 20.88 9.29
N ASP A 37 10.17 21.27 8.61
CA ASP A 37 8.82 21.36 9.19
C ASP A 37 8.04 20.03 9.10
N ARG A 38 8.67 18.94 8.64
CA ARG A 38 8.00 17.66 8.44
C ARG A 38 8.30 16.69 9.56
N LYS A 39 7.24 16.13 10.13
CA LYS A 39 7.31 15.02 11.07
C LYS A 39 7.53 13.71 10.33
N ILE A 40 8.46 12.89 10.83
CA ILE A 40 8.84 11.64 10.19
C ILE A 40 8.58 10.45 11.12
N TRP A 41 7.92 9.43 10.56
CA TRP A 41 7.80 8.13 11.19
C TRP A 41 8.24 7.01 10.27
N GLN A 42 8.77 5.95 10.86
CA GLN A 42 9.11 4.72 10.17
C GLN A 42 8.19 3.59 10.61
N THR A 43 7.49 3.01 9.64
CA THR A 43 6.77 1.73 9.82
C THR A 43 7.70 0.58 9.45
N ARG A 44 7.26 -0.67 9.52
CA ARG A 44 8.09 -1.81 9.11
C ARG A 44 8.53 -1.71 7.65
N TYR A 45 7.64 -1.23 6.77
CA TYR A 45 7.87 -1.21 5.33
C TYR A 45 7.90 0.19 4.72
N PHE A 46 7.39 1.22 5.40
CA PHE A 46 7.24 2.56 4.86
C PHE A 46 7.93 3.62 5.72
N ARG A 47 8.22 4.77 5.08
CA ARG A 47 8.49 6.04 5.75
C ARG A 47 7.28 6.95 5.56
N ILE A 48 6.78 7.55 6.64
CA ILE A 48 5.67 8.51 6.63
C ILE A 48 6.24 9.90 6.92
N ASP A 49 6.03 10.84 6.00
CA ASP A 49 6.42 12.24 6.16
C ASP A 49 5.15 13.10 6.16
N SER A 50 4.92 13.88 7.21
CA SER A 50 3.70 14.68 7.36
C SER A 50 4.00 16.13 7.68
N ASP A 51 3.32 17.04 6.98
CA ASP A 51 3.25 18.47 7.34
C ASP A 51 2.23 18.71 8.48
N LEU A 52 1.45 17.68 8.81
CA LEU A 52 0.41 17.69 9.83
C LEU A 52 0.86 16.94 11.09
N ASP A 53 0.37 17.40 12.23
CA ASP A 53 0.44 16.61 13.45
C ASP A 53 -0.64 15.51 13.44
N LEU A 54 -0.21 14.26 13.25
CA LEU A 54 -1.10 13.12 13.20
C LEU A 54 -1.42 12.64 14.61
N LYS A 55 -2.71 12.46 14.92
CA LYS A 55 -3.11 11.86 16.19
C LYS A 55 -2.52 10.45 16.29
N PRO A 56 -2.07 10.01 17.48
CA PRO A 56 -1.45 8.70 17.64
C PRO A 56 -2.29 7.54 17.10
N ASN A 57 -3.62 7.58 17.27
CA ASN A 57 -4.52 6.55 16.75
C ASN A 57 -4.59 6.53 15.22
N ASP A 58 -4.57 7.69 14.57
CA ASP A 58 -4.62 7.79 13.11
C ASP A 58 -3.29 7.34 12.50
N LEU A 59 -2.17 7.73 13.11
CA LEU A 59 -0.85 7.23 12.75
C LEU A 59 -0.76 5.71 12.89
N ALA A 60 -1.25 5.14 14.00
CA ALA A 60 -1.26 3.69 14.20
C ALA A 60 -2.08 2.96 13.12
N ARG A 61 -3.28 3.46 12.80
CA ARG A 61 -4.12 2.90 11.74
C ARG A 61 -3.44 2.99 10.37
N LEU A 62 -2.88 4.16 10.04
CA LEU A 62 -2.16 4.36 8.79
C LEU A 62 -0.98 3.39 8.66
N SER A 63 -0.18 3.26 9.71
CA SER A 63 0.95 2.31 9.74
C SER A 63 0.50 0.86 9.57
N GLN A 64 -0.60 0.47 10.20
CA GLN A 64 -1.13 -0.89 10.06
C GLN A 64 -1.63 -1.17 8.63
N VAL A 65 -2.35 -0.23 8.02
CA VAL A 65 -2.82 -0.34 6.64
C VAL A 65 -1.65 -0.41 5.66
N ALA A 66 -0.66 0.47 5.83
CA ALA A 66 0.54 0.49 5.01
C ALA A 66 1.29 -0.84 5.10
N ASP A 67 1.60 -1.30 6.32
CA ASP A 67 2.33 -2.55 6.51
C ASP A 67 1.56 -3.77 5.98
N THR A 68 0.24 -3.81 6.15
CA THR A 68 -0.61 -4.88 5.61
C THR A 68 -0.59 -4.88 4.09
N THR A 69 -0.64 -3.70 3.48
CA THR A 69 -0.56 -3.56 2.00
C THR A 69 0.78 -4.09 1.48
N ALA A 70 1.90 -3.75 2.14
CA ALA A 70 3.20 -4.30 1.76
C ALA A 70 3.26 -5.83 1.90
N LEU A 71 2.66 -6.40 2.94
CA LEU A 71 2.58 -7.86 3.11
C LEU A 71 1.80 -8.52 1.96
N VAL A 72 0.66 -7.95 1.57
CA VAL A 72 -0.16 -8.46 0.46
C VAL A 72 0.62 -8.38 -0.86
N VAL A 73 1.24 -7.23 -1.16
CA VAL A 73 2.02 -7.03 -2.40
C VAL A 73 3.23 -7.96 -2.44
N LYS A 74 3.87 -8.24 -1.30
CA LYS A 74 4.97 -9.22 -1.23
C LYS A 74 4.50 -10.65 -1.52
N GLY A 75 3.28 -11.00 -1.08
CA GLY A 75 2.64 -12.29 -1.38
C GLY A 75 2.14 -12.40 -2.82
N HIS A 76 1.79 -11.27 -3.44
CA HIS A 76 1.26 -11.18 -4.80
C HIS A 76 1.97 -10.04 -5.56
N PRO A 77 3.19 -10.28 -6.08
CA PRO A 77 3.99 -9.25 -6.72
C PRO A 77 3.25 -8.63 -7.91
N LEU A 78 3.14 -7.30 -7.92
CA LEU A 78 2.46 -6.58 -8.99
C LEU A 78 3.38 -6.49 -10.22
N PRO A 79 2.90 -6.84 -11.44
CA PRO A 79 3.74 -6.98 -12.63
C PRO A 79 4.30 -5.66 -13.19
N LEU A 80 3.91 -4.49 -12.65
CA LEU A 80 4.26 -3.16 -13.20
C LEU A 80 4.81 -2.16 -12.18
N PHE A 81 5.11 -2.61 -10.95
CA PHE A 81 5.72 -1.73 -9.95
C PHE A 81 7.16 -2.17 -9.72
N GLY A 82 8.10 -1.49 -10.38
CA GLY A 82 9.50 -1.55 -9.97
C GLY A 82 9.59 -1.11 -8.49
N PRO A 83 10.38 -1.82 -7.65
CA PRO A 83 10.56 -1.40 -6.27
C PRO A 83 11.09 0.05 -6.26
N PRO A 84 10.58 0.93 -5.38
CA PRO A 84 10.97 2.33 -5.37
C PRO A 84 12.48 2.49 -5.13
N GLU A 85 13.08 3.51 -5.74
CA GLU A 85 14.47 3.89 -5.49
C GLU A 85 14.61 4.48 -4.08
N GLY A 86 14.91 3.62 -3.12
CA GLY A 86 15.06 3.99 -1.71
C GLY A 86 15.01 2.78 -0.78
N LYS A 87 15.51 2.94 0.46
CA LYS A 87 15.46 1.85 1.46
C LYS A 87 14.03 1.49 1.87
N ARG A 88 13.09 2.44 1.80
CA ARG A 88 11.65 2.25 2.07
C ARG A 88 10.80 3.16 1.18
N PRO A 89 9.69 2.67 0.61
CA PRO A 89 8.67 3.51 0.00
C PRO A 89 8.20 4.61 0.95
N ARG A 90 7.85 5.76 0.37
CA ARG A 90 7.49 6.97 1.11
C ARG A 90 5.99 7.27 0.97
N ILE A 91 5.34 7.55 2.10
CA ILE A 91 4.00 8.11 2.18
C ILE A 91 4.16 9.57 2.61
N ALA A 92 3.82 10.51 1.73
CA ALA A 92 3.91 11.94 2.00
C ALA A 92 2.51 12.53 2.20
N ILE A 93 2.27 13.13 3.36
CA ILE A 93 1.02 13.77 3.74
C ILE A 93 1.25 15.28 3.78
N TYR A 94 0.43 16.01 3.03
CA TYR A 94 0.52 17.46 2.88
C TYR A 94 -0.68 18.13 3.55
N SER A 95 -0.45 19.28 4.16
CA SER A 95 -1.49 20.03 4.87
C SER A 95 -2.46 20.77 3.94
N THR A 96 -2.04 21.00 2.69
CA THR A 96 -2.80 21.73 1.68
C THR A 96 -2.53 21.20 0.27
N ASP A 97 -3.50 21.37 -0.63
CA ASP A 97 -3.33 21.07 -2.06
C ASP A 97 -2.16 21.84 -2.67
N GLN A 98 -1.94 23.08 -2.22
CA GLN A 98 -0.83 23.89 -2.70
C GLN A 98 0.53 23.28 -2.31
N ALA A 99 0.67 22.75 -1.09
CA ALA A 99 1.89 22.07 -0.67
C ALA A 99 2.12 20.77 -1.46
N TYR A 100 1.05 20.01 -1.70
CA TYR A 100 1.08 18.82 -2.55
C TYR A 100 1.56 19.13 -3.97
N GLN A 101 0.98 20.15 -4.62
CA GLN A 101 1.36 20.59 -5.96
C GLN A 101 2.80 21.11 -6.02
N LYS A 102 3.25 21.89 -5.02
CA LYS A 102 4.65 22.36 -4.92
C LYS A 102 5.65 21.20 -4.83
N ALA A 103 5.25 20.08 -4.24
CA ALA A 103 6.08 18.88 -4.16
C ALA A 103 6.05 18.01 -5.44
N GLY A 104 5.39 18.48 -6.51
CA GLY A 104 5.28 17.77 -7.79
C GLY A 104 3.98 16.96 -7.96
N GLY A 105 3.01 17.12 -7.06
CA GLY A 105 1.69 16.50 -7.17
C GLY A 105 0.85 17.05 -8.32
N TYR A 106 -0.03 16.22 -8.88
CA TYR A 106 -0.92 16.61 -9.97
C TYR A 106 -2.23 17.21 -9.43
N PRO A 107 -2.73 18.32 -9.98
CA PRO A 107 -4.03 18.86 -9.55
C PRO A 107 -5.15 17.82 -9.69
N GLY A 108 -5.92 17.60 -8.61
CA GLY A 108 -7.08 16.70 -8.59
C GLY A 108 -6.78 15.21 -8.32
N SER A 109 -5.54 14.84 -8.00
CA SER A 109 -5.16 13.45 -7.66
C SER A 109 -5.05 13.19 -6.16
N PHE A 110 -5.78 13.95 -5.35
CA PHE A 110 -5.84 13.87 -3.88
C PHE A 110 -7.15 13.21 -3.40
#